data_AF-A0A969GEE2-F1
#
_entry.id   AF-A0A969GEE2-F1
#
_cell.length_a   1.000
_cell.length_b   1.000
_cell.length_c   1.000
_cell.angle_alpha   90.00
_cell.angle_beta   90.00
_cell.angle_gamma   90.00
#
_symmetry.space_group_name_H-M   'P 1'
#
loop_
_entity.id
_entity.type
_entity.pdbx_description
1 polymer ?
#
loop_
_entity_poly.entity_id
_entity_poly.type
_entity_poly.pdbx_seq_one_letter_code
_entity_poly.pdbx_strand_id
1 'polypeptide(L)'
;MYHRGIEDFENHIKQLFQNIATSYNLELREGNYLFQFQSLISKLYEKFNRGVIVLIDEYDKPIVDFINEPAKAEENRAFLREFYTTLKAEHAHLRLVFVTGVSKLAKVSVFSGMNNTLDVSLYPKMNDLVGITYEELVYYFENQLATLQEKNECSRAEILAKIKYWYNGYSWDGKIKFIIRMRL
;
A
#
# COMPACT_ATOMS: atom_id res chain seq x y z
N MET A 1 5.92 13.36 5.44
CA MET A 1 7.18 13.22 6.21
C MET A 1 8.33 12.86 5.24
N TYR A 2 8.52 13.63 4.16
CA TYR A 2 9.48 13.31 3.08
C TYR A 2 10.57 14.38 2.90
N HIS A 3 10.79 15.22 3.92
CA HIS A 3 11.85 16.25 3.90
C HIS A 3 13.24 15.72 4.31
N ARG A 4 13.40 14.40 4.43
CA ARG A 4 14.65 13.73 4.79
C ARG A 4 15.12 12.95 3.57
N GLY A 5 16.36 13.21 3.12
CA GLY A 5 16.87 12.77 1.82
C GLY A 5 16.84 11.25 1.62
N ILE A 6 17.12 10.79 0.39
CA ILE A 6 17.12 9.36 0.02
C ILE A 6 17.95 8.52 0.99
N GLU A 7 19.06 9.04 1.50
CA GLU A 7 19.91 8.36 2.46
C GLU A 7 19.20 8.04 3.79
N ASP A 8 18.41 8.96 4.32
CA ASP A 8 17.61 8.73 5.53
C ASP A 8 16.53 7.65 5.28
N PHE A 9 15.96 7.63 4.07
CA PHE A 9 14.98 6.64 3.67
C PHE A 9 15.61 5.24 3.54
N GLU A 10 16.77 5.14 2.89
CA GLU A 10 17.53 3.89 2.79
C GLU A 10 17.88 3.32 4.17
N ASN A 11 18.30 4.18 5.10
CA ASN A 11 18.62 3.76 6.46
C ASN A 11 17.38 3.25 7.22
N HIS A 12 16.22 3.91 7.09
CA HIS A 12 14.97 3.41 7.66
C HIS A 12 14.57 2.06 7.07
N ILE A 13 14.70 1.88 5.76
CA ILE A 13 14.41 0.60 5.11
C ILE A 13 15.35 -0.52 5.60
N LYS A 14 16.66 -0.25 5.70
CA LYS A 14 17.62 -1.22 6.25
C LYS A 14 17.25 -1.62 7.67
N GLN A 15 16.90 -0.66 8.52
CA GLN A 15 16.45 -0.94 9.88
C GLN A 15 15.17 -1.79 9.90
N LEU A 16 14.20 -1.49 9.04
CA LEU A 16 12.99 -2.28 8.90
C LEU A 16 13.31 -3.74 8.55
N PHE A 17 14.16 -3.96 7.53
CA PHE A 17 14.57 -5.31 7.14
C PHE A 17 15.31 -6.04 8.25
N GLN A 18 16.20 -5.35 8.95
CA GLN A 18 16.95 -5.93 10.07
C GLN A 18 16.02 -6.31 11.23
N ASN A 19 15.00 -5.50 11.52
CA ASN A 19 14.02 -5.79 12.56
C ASN A 19 13.19 -7.04 12.21
N ILE A 20 12.77 -7.17 10.95
CA ILE A 20 12.08 -8.37 10.47
C ILE A 20 13.02 -9.58 10.53
N ALA A 21 14.25 -9.44 10.05
CA ALA A 21 15.22 -10.53 10.10
C ALA A 21 15.45 -11.02 11.53
N THR A 22 15.61 -10.09 12.48
CA THR A 22 15.80 -10.38 13.90
C THR A 22 14.60 -11.11 14.50
N SER A 23 13.36 -10.69 14.19
CA SER A 23 12.15 -11.37 14.71
C SER A 23 12.02 -12.81 14.22
N TYR A 24 12.62 -13.12 13.07
CA TYR A 24 12.70 -14.47 12.51
C TYR A 24 14.06 -15.15 12.74
N ASN A 25 14.96 -14.61 13.57
CA ASN A 25 16.32 -15.14 13.79
C ASN A 25 17.07 -15.43 12.48
N LEU A 26 17.05 -14.44 11.57
CA LEU A 26 17.74 -14.47 10.29
C LEU A 26 18.89 -13.46 10.32
N GLU A 27 20.04 -13.85 9.78
CA GLU A 27 21.15 -12.93 9.55
C GLU A 27 21.07 -12.39 8.13
N LEU A 28 20.97 -11.08 7.93
CA LEU A 28 21.00 -10.51 6.58
C LEU A 28 22.44 -10.47 6.05
N ARG A 29 22.58 -10.46 4.72
CA ARG A 29 23.90 -10.26 4.10
C ARG A 29 24.25 -8.79 4.21
N GLU A 30 25.53 -8.48 4.44
CA GLU A 30 26.01 -7.10 4.36
C GLU A 30 25.86 -6.55 2.94
N GLY A 31 25.61 -5.25 2.83
CA GLY A 31 25.41 -4.57 1.55
C GLY A 31 24.45 -3.39 1.64
N ASN A 32 24.10 -2.86 0.47
CA ASN A 32 23.06 -1.84 0.36
C ASN A 32 21.67 -2.42 0.73
N TYR A 33 20.67 -1.54 0.82
CA TYR A 33 19.31 -1.93 1.23
C TYR A 33 18.68 -2.95 0.26
N LEU A 34 19.03 -2.92 -1.03
CA LEU A 34 18.53 -3.86 -2.03
C LEU A 34 19.06 -5.28 -1.80
N PHE A 35 20.36 -5.42 -1.55
CA PHE A 35 20.96 -6.72 -1.21
C PHE A 35 20.38 -7.28 0.10
N GLN A 36 20.17 -6.43 1.10
CA GLN A 36 19.51 -6.83 2.33
C GLN A 36 18.08 -7.30 2.08
N PHE A 37 17.34 -6.63 1.18
CA PHE A 37 15.98 -7.03 0.84
C PHE A 37 15.92 -8.39 0.15
N GLN A 38 16.80 -8.64 -0.83
CA GLN A 38 16.92 -9.94 -1.50
C GLN A 38 17.28 -11.04 -0.51
N SER A 39 18.22 -10.77 0.39
CA SER A 39 18.62 -11.70 1.44
C SER A 39 17.45 -12.01 2.38
N LEU A 40 16.67 -11.00 2.75
CA LEU A 40 15.49 -11.19 3.60
C LEU A 40 14.45 -12.08 2.91
N ILE A 41 14.12 -11.81 1.65
CA ILE A 41 13.13 -12.58 0.89
C ILE A 41 13.59 -14.04 0.73
N SER A 42 14.82 -14.27 0.27
CA SER A 42 15.34 -15.62 0.06
C SER A 42 15.44 -16.41 1.37
N LYS A 43 15.91 -15.80 2.46
CA LYS A 43 15.99 -16.48 3.77
C LYS A 43 14.63 -16.78 4.38
N LEU A 44 13.65 -15.89 4.23
CA LEU A 44 12.27 -16.18 4.65
C LEU A 44 11.68 -17.34 3.85
N TYR A 45 11.92 -17.36 2.53
CA TYR A 45 11.51 -18.48 1.68
C TYR A 45 12.16 -19.79 2.12
N GLU A 46 13.48 -19.82 2.31
CA GLU A 46 14.22 -21.00 2.76
C GLU A 46 13.72 -21.52 4.11
N LYS A 47 13.48 -20.62 5.06
CA LYS A 47 13.04 -20.97 6.41
C LYS A 47 11.64 -21.57 6.45
N PHE A 48 10.71 -21.05 5.66
CA PHE A 48 9.31 -21.45 5.70
C PHE A 48 8.89 -22.38 4.55
N ASN A 49 9.76 -22.56 3.56
CA ASN A 49 9.50 -23.23 2.28
C ASN A 49 8.18 -22.75 1.64
N ARG A 50 7.93 -21.45 1.72
CA ARG A 50 6.72 -20.78 1.25
C ARG A 50 7.09 -19.44 0.63
N GLY A 51 6.47 -19.13 -0.51
CA GLY A 51 6.66 -17.86 -1.19
C GLY A 51 6.28 -16.67 -0.30
N VAL A 52 7.16 -15.65 -0.27
CA VAL A 52 6.98 -14.42 0.51
C VAL A 52 5.92 -13.55 -0.15
N ILE A 53 5.07 -12.92 0.67
CA ILE A 53 4.10 -11.93 0.21
C ILE A 53 4.62 -10.55 0.59
N VAL A 54 4.70 -9.65 -0.39
CA VAL A 54 5.11 -8.26 -0.18
C VAL A 54 3.91 -7.35 -0.43
N LEU A 55 3.53 -6.56 0.57
CA LEU A 55 2.44 -5.58 0.49
C LEU A 55 3.06 -4.18 0.59
N ILE A 56 2.80 -3.32 -0.39
CA ILE A 56 3.32 -1.95 -0.41
C ILE A 56 2.13 -1.02 -0.57
N ASP A 57 1.87 -0.24 0.48
CA ASP A 57 0.87 0.82 0.41
C ASP A 57 1.46 2.15 -0.05
N GLU A 58 0.62 2.96 -0.68
CA GLU A 58 0.91 4.29 -1.22
C GLU A 58 2.23 4.36 -2.00
N TYR A 59 2.46 3.39 -2.90
CA TYR A 59 3.74 3.24 -3.61
C TYR A 59 4.15 4.47 -4.42
N ASP A 60 3.17 5.27 -4.84
CA ASP A 60 3.32 6.44 -5.68
C ASP A 60 3.50 7.75 -4.90
N LYS A 61 3.34 7.72 -3.58
CA LYS A 61 3.44 8.90 -2.71
C LYS A 61 4.78 9.64 -2.83
N PRO A 62 5.94 8.98 -2.90
CA PRO A 62 7.21 9.68 -3.12
C PRO A 62 7.29 10.43 -4.46
N ILE A 63 6.45 10.08 -5.44
CA ILE A 63 6.39 10.78 -6.73
C ILE A 63 5.34 11.89 -6.66
N VAL A 64 4.17 11.59 -6.11
CA VAL A 64 3.02 12.51 -6.02
C VAL A 64 3.33 13.71 -5.13
N ASP A 65 4.00 13.50 -4.00
CA ASP A 65 4.35 14.58 -3.06
C ASP A 65 5.31 15.62 -3.68
N PHE A 66 6.06 15.23 -4.72
CA PHE A 66 7.02 16.08 -5.42
C PHE A 66 6.60 16.40 -6.86
N ILE A 67 5.31 16.34 -7.19
CA ILE A 67 4.83 16.56 -8.56
C ILE A 67 5.21 17.94 -9.13
N ASN A 68 5.39 18.94 -8.27
CA ASN A 68 5.82 20.30 -8.63
C ASN A 68 7.35 20.47 -8.66
N GLU A 69 8.11 19.44 -8.28
CA GLU A 69 9.57 19.42 -8.24
C GLU A 69 10.11 18.28 -9.12
N PRO A 70 10.14 18.46 -10.45
CA PRO A 70 10.34 17.37 -11.41
C PRO A 70 11.67 16.61 -11.24
N ALA A 71 12.73 17.30 -10.79
CA ALA A 71 14.03 16.68 -10.52
C ALA A 71 13.97 15.68 -9.35
N LYS A 72 13.38 16.08 -8.21
CA LYS A 72 13.17 15.20 -7.04
C LYS A 72 12.21 14.07 -7.36
N ALA A 73 11.16 14.35 -8.12
CA ALA A 73 10.23 13.32 -8.58
C ALA A 73 10.92 12.29 -9.49
N GLU A 74 11.88 12.68 -10.33
CA GLU A 74 12.68 11.75 -11.14
C GLU A 74 13.64 10.92 -10.28
N GLU A 75 14.30 11.52 -9.30
CA GLU A 75 15.17 10.82 -8.35
C GLU A 75 14.39 9.72 -7.60
N ASN A 76 13.21 10.08 -7.07
CA ASN A 76 12.31 9.12 -6.43
C ASN A 76 11.78 8.05 -7.39
N ARG A 77 11.53 8.40 -8.66
CA ARG A 77 11.15 7.41 -9.70
C ARG A 77 12.28 6.42 -9.96
N ALA A 78 13.52 6.89 -10.05
CA ALA A 78 14.68 6.03 -10.28
C ALA A 78 14.90 5.07 -9.11
N PHE A 79 14.82 5.59 -7.87
CA PHE A 79 14.88 4.79 -6.65
C PHE A 79 13.81 3.67 -6.63
N LEU A 80 12.55 4.03 -6.86
CA LEU A 80 11.45 3.07 -6.87
C LEU A 80 11.65 2.01 -7.96
N ARG A 81 12.10 2.42 -9.16
CA ARG A 81 12.36 1.50 -10.27
C ARG A 81 13.42 0.46 -9.90
N GLU A 82 14.49 0.86 -9.21
CA GLU A 82 15.53 -0.05 -8.74
C GLU A 82 14.97 -1.05 -7.72
N PHE A 83 14.27 -0.54 -6.70
CA PHE A 83 13.62 -1.37 -5.67
C PHE A 83 12.69 -2.44 -6.27
N TYR A 84 11.86 -2.06 -7.22
CA TYR A 84 10.93 -2.97 -7.89
C TYR A 84 11.62 -3.96 -8.84
N THR A 85 12.74 -3.55 -9.46
CA THR A 85 13.56 -4.45 -10.27
C THR A 85 14.18 -5.55 -9.41
N THR A 86 14.61 -5.21 -8.19
CA THR A 86 15.09 -6.18 -7.20
C THR A 86 14.01 -7.19 -6.81
N LEU A 87 12.77 -6.74 -6.57
CA LEU A 87 11.64 -7.64 -6.34
C LEU A 87 11.39 -8.60 -7.51
N LYS A 88 11.50 -8.10 -8.75
CA LYS A 88 11.36 -8.94 -9.95
C LYS A 88 12.44 -10.02 -10.03
N ALA A 89 13.67 -9.72 -9.60
CA ALA A 89 14.75 -10.71 -9.56
C ALA A 89 14.42 -11.87 -8.61
N GLU A 90 13.76 -11.59 -7.49
CA GLU A 90 13.35 -12.57 -6.47
C GLU A 90 12.02 -13.29 -6.77
N HIS A 91 11.49 -13.22 -8.01
CA HIS A 91 10.18 -13.79 -8.36
C HIS A 91 10.00 -15.27 -7.98
N ALA A 92 11.08 -16.08 -7.98
CA ALA A 92 11.03 -17.49 -7.60
C ALA A 92 10.76 -17.71 -6.10
N HIS A 93 11.11 -16.73 -5.25
CA HIS A 93 10.91 -16.75 -3.80
C HIS A 93 9.64 -16.00 -3.37
N LEU A 94 8.98 -15.30 -4.29
CA LEU A 94 7.78 -14.52 -4.03
C LEU A 94 6.52 -15.31 -4.40
N ARG A 95 5.52 -15.25 -3.52
CA ARG A 95 4.17 -15.74 -3.82
C ARG A 95 3.33 -14.66 -4.49
N LEU A 96 3.44 -13.43 -4.01
CA LEU A 96 2.64 -12.29 -4.46
C LEU A 96 3.33 -10.99 -4.07
N VAL A 97 3.34 -10.02 -4.99
CA VAL A 97 3.61 -8.62 -4.67
C VAL A 97 2.33 -7.85 -4.94
N PHE A 98 1.79 -7.17 -3.92
CA PHE A 98 0.59 -6.37 -4.02
C PHE A 98 0.92 -4.93 -3.67
N VAL A 99 0.55 -3.99 -4.55
CA VAL A 99 0.85 -2.57 -4.38
C VAL A 99 -0.42 -1.73 -4.50
N THR A 100 -0.59 -0.76 -3.63
CA THR A 100 -1.72 0.19 -3.63
C THR A 100 -1.22 1.61 -3.80
N GLY A 101 -1.99 2.43 -4.52
CA GLY A 101 -1.65 3.83 -4.81
C GLY A 101 -2.84 4.56 -5.43
N VAL A 102 -2.68 5.86 -5.65
CA VAL A 102 -3.76 6.72 -6.19
C VAL A 102 -3.53 7.13 -7.65
N SER A 103 -2.29 7.06 -8.11
CA SER A 103 -1.83 7.62 -9.39
C SER A 103 -1.43 6.52 -10.36
N LYS A 104 -2.11 6.51 -11.51
CA LYS A 104 -1.73 5.68 -12.66
C LYS A 104 -0.47 6.20 -13.37
N LEU A 105 -0.08 7.46 -13.16
CA LEU A 105 1.11 8.08 -13.78
C LEU A 105 2.42 7.50 -13.23
N ALA A 106 2.46 7.24 -11.92
CA ALA A 106 3.57 6.55 -11.29
C ALA A 106 3.74 5.13 -11.85
N LYS A 107 2.62 4.46 -12.17
CA LYS A 107 2.64 3.11 -12.70
C LYS A 107 3.40 3.00 -14.03
N VAL A 108 3.07 3.88 -14.98
CA VAL A 108 3.65 3.85 -16.33
C VAL A 108 5.16 4.12 -16.33
N SER A 109 5.64 4.93 -15.38
CA SER A 109 7.04 5.35 -15.33
C SER A 109 7.95 4.44 -14.48
N VAL A 110 7.41 3.83 -13.42
CA VAL A 110 8.15 2.95 -12.50
C VAL A 110 8.12 1.48 -12.97
N PHE A 111 6.99 1.01 -13.50
CA PHE A 111 6.82 -0.39 -13.89
C PHE A 111 7.04 -0.68 -15.38
N SER A 112 7.53 0.29 -16.16
CA SER A 112 7.86 0.07 -17.58
C SER A 112 8.89 -1.07 -17.78
N GLY A 113 9.75 -1.34 -16.80
CA GLY A 113 10.67 -2.50 -16.78
C GLY A 113 10.07 -3.80 -16.19
N MET A 114 8.88 -3.75 -15.59
CA MET A 114 8.16 -4.89 -15.01
C MET A 114 7.00 -5.32 -15.91
N ASN A 115 7.33 -6.18 -16.88
CA ASN A 115 6.39 -6.79 -17.82
C ASN A 115 5.38 -7.79 -17.20
N ASN A 116 5.42 -8.05 -15.89
CA ASN A 116 4.54 -9.01 -15.20
C ASN A 116 3.54 -8.36 -14.23
N THR A 117 3.25 -7.07 -14.39
CA THR A 117 2.29 -6.37 -13.51
C THR A 117 0.86 -6.49 -14.03
N LEU A 118 -0.04 -7.07 -13.22
CA LEU A 118 -1.46 -7.13 -13.53
C LEU A 118 -2.18 -5.94 -12.87
N ASP A 119 -2.83 -5.09 -13.69
CA ASP A 119 -3.73 -4.07 -13.15
C ASP A 119 -5.07 -4.68 -12.76
N VAL A 120 -5.27 -4.90 -11.47
CA VAL A 120 -6.54 -5.43 -10.95
C VAL A 120 -7.48 -4.33 -10.44
N SER A 121 -7.11 -3.05 -10.58
CA SER A 121 -7.85 -1.93 -9.97
C SER A 121 -9.30 -1.80 -10.47
N LEU A 122 -9.56 -2.26 -11.69
CA LEU A 122 -10.90 -2.24 -12.32
C LEU A 122 -11.45 -3.64 -12.57
N TYR A 123 -10.87 -4.67 -11.93
CA TYR A 123 -11.39 -6.03 -12.07
C TYR A 123 -12.71 -6.12 -11.33
N PRO A 124 -13.80 -6.60 -11.97
CA PRO A 124 -15.13 -6.62 -11.33
C PRO A 124 -15.16 -7.34 -9.97
N LYS A 125 -14.33 -8.37 -9.79
CA LYS A 125 -14.21 -9.13 -8.53
C LYS A 125 -13.48 -8.38 -7.41
N MET A 126 -12.79 -7.29 -7.73
CA MET A 126 -12.03 -6.46 -6.77
C MET A 126 -12.81 -5.22 -6.34
N ASN A 127 -13.98 -4.96 -6.94
CA ASN A 127 -14.78 -3.77 -6.66
C ASN A 127 -15.16 -3.69 -5.18
N ASP A 128 -15.55 -4.82 -4.57
CA ASP A 128 -15.96 -4.94 -3.16
C ASP A 128 -14.80 -5.05 -2.17
N LEU A 129 -13.56 -5.18 -2.64
CA LEU A 129 -12.41 -5.43 -1.77
C LEU A 129 -12.00 -4.18 -0.96
N VAL A 130 -12.29 -2.99 -1.48
CA VAL A 130 -11.75 -1.72 -0.96
C VAL A 130 -12.87 -0.69 -0.76
N GLY A 131 -13.48 -0.74 0.43
CA GLY A 131 -14.45 0.24 0.90
C GLY A 131 -15.43 -0.36 1.90
N ILE A 132 -16.29 0.47 2.46
CA ILE A 132 -17.40 0.04 3.32
C ILE A 132 -18.68 0.54 2.67
N THR A 133 -19.57 -0.38 2.31
CA THR A 133 -20.92 -0.07 1.82
C THR A 133 -21.79 0.51 2.93
N TYR A 134 -22.96 1.07 2.59
CA TYR A 134 -23.89 1.57 3.62
C TYR A 134 -24.34 0.44 4.54
N GLU A 135 -24.64 -0.71 3.94
CA GLU A 135 -25.12 -1.90 4.61
C GLU A 135 -24.07 -2.45 5.58
N GLU A 136 -22.82 -2.54 5.15
CA GLU A 136 -21.70 -2.97 5.99
C GLU A 136 -21.40 -1.97 7.11
N LEU A 137 -21.51 -0.66 6.85
CA LEU A 137 -21.34 0.37 7.87
C LEU A 137 -22.38 0.20 8.98
N VAL A 138 -23.65 0.04 8.59
CA VAL A 138 -24.75 -0.13 9.54
C VAL A 138 -24.62 -1.45 10.30
N TYR A 139 -24.20 -2.52 9.64
CA TYR A 139 -24.13 -3.85 10.23
C TYR A 139 -22.91 -4.05 11.15
N TYR A 140 -21.70 -3.72 10.68
CA TYR A 140 -20.46 -4.01 11.41
C TYR A 140 -20.07 -2.92 12.42
N PHE A 141 -20.56 -1.69 12.26
CA PHE A 141 -20.18 -0.55 13.09
C PHE A 141 -21.30 -0.07 14.02
N GLU A 142 -22.26 -0.93 14.34
CA GLU A 142 -23.43 -0.60 15.19
C GLU A 142 -23.02 0.06 16.51
N ASN A 143 -22.06 -0.55 17.21
CA ASN A 143 -21.59 -0.06 18.51
C ASN A 143 -20.91 1.30 18.40
N GLN A 144 -20.10 1.51 17.36
CA GLN A 144 -19.41 2.76 17.10
C GLN A 144 -20.39 3.87 16.71
N LEU A 145 -21.41 3.54 15.93
CA LEU A 145 -22.50 4.45 15.60
C LEU A 145 -23.27 4.86 16.86
N ALA A 146 -23.58 3.92 17.76
CA ALA A 146 -24.22 4.24 19.04
C ALA A 146 -23.36 5.19 19.90
N THR A 147 -22.06 4.95 20.02
CA THR A 147 -21.13 5.86 20.72
C THR A 147 -21.10 7.25 20.08
N LEU A 148 -21.14 7.33 18.74
CA LEU A 148 -21.20 8.62 18.05
C LEU A 148 -22.54 9.34 18.28
N GLN A 149 -23.66 8.62 18.40
CA GLN A 149 -24.97 9.19 18.73
C GLN A 149 -24.96 9.84 20.11
N GLU A 150 -24.44 9.14 21.11
CA GLU A 150 -24.32 9.65 22.47
C GLU A 150 -23.39 10.87 22.51
N LYS A 151 -22.21 10.79 21.88
CA LYS A 151 -21.22 11.86 21.93
C LYS A 151 -21.63 13.14 21.19
N ASN A 152 -22.37 13.01 20.09
CA ASN A 152 -22.75 14.14 19.24
C ASN A 152 -24.20 14.59 19.47
N GLU A 153 -24.90 14.00 20.45
CA GLU A 153 -26.31 14.28 20.78
C GLU A 153 -27.21 14.32 19.54
N CYS A 154 -27.03 13.38 18.63
CA CYS A 154 -27.76 13.35 17.37
C CYS A 154 -28.24 11.94 17.00
N SER A 155 -29.28 11.90 16.18
CA SER A 155 -29.88 10.66 15.75
C SER A 155 -28.96 9.86 14.83
N ARG A 156 -29.18 8.54 14.77
CA ARG A 156 -28.50 7.65 13.82
C ARG A 156 -28.58 8.18 12.39
N ALA A 157 -29.77 8.65 11.98
CA ALA A 157 -30.00 9.17 10.64
C ALA A 157 -29.13 10.40 10.34
N GLU A 158 -28.97 11.32 11.30
CA GLU A 158 -28.13 12.50 11.14
C GLU A 158 -26.64 12.14 11.08
N ILE A 159 -26.19 11.15 11.85
CA ILE A 159 -24.81 10.66 11.77
C ILE A 159 -24.54 10.00 10.42
N LEU A 160 -25.42 9.13 9.97
CA LEU A 160 -25.29 8.48 8.67
C LEU A 160 -25.36 9.49 7.53
N ALA A 161 -26.20 10.52 7.64
CA ALA A 161 -26.22 11.63 6.70
C ALA A 161 -24.91 12.43 6.70
N LYS A 162 -24.31 12.68 7.87
CA LYS A 162 -22.99 13.32 7.99
C LYS A 162 -21.89 12.45 7.39
N ILE A 163 -21.81 11.16 7.73
CA ILE A 163 -20.83 10.22 7.15
C ILE A 163 -21.00 10.18 5.62
N LYS A 164 -22.24 10.06 5.14
CA LYS A 164 -22.53 10.10 3.71
C LYS A 164 -22.13 11.45 3.08
N TYR A 165 -22.34 12.58 3.74
CA TYR A 165 -21.92 13.89 3.22
C TYR A 165 -20.38 14.01 3.15
N TRP A 166 -19.67 13.51 4.16
CA TRP A 166 -18.22 13.67 4.30
C TRP A 166 -17.44 12.78 3.33
N TYR A 167 -17.96 11.57 3.08
CA TYR A 167 -17.26 10.57 2.27
C TYR A 167 -17.96 10.26 0.93
N ASN A 168 -19.06 10.96 0.62
CA ASN A 168 -20.03 10.68 -0.44
C ASN A 168 -19.49 10.02 -1.71
N GLY A 169 -19.57 8.69 -1.74
CA GLY A 169 -19.77 7.93 -2.97
C GLY A 169 -18.53 7.80 -3.83
N TYR A 170 -17.61 6.96 -3.38
CA TYR A 170 -16.62 6.38 -4.28
C TYR A 170 -17.18 5.10 -4.89
N SER A 171 -17.05 4.93 -6.20
CA SER A 171 -17.49 3.75 -6.92
C SER A 171 -16.47 3.40 -7.98
N TRP A 172 -15.98 2.16 -7.95
CA TRP A 172 -14.99 1.67 -8.93
C TRP A 172 -15.63 1.28 -10.27
N ASP A 173 -16.89 0.84 -10.25
CA ASP A 173 -17.61 0.33 -11.42
C ASP A 173 -18.90 1.10 -11.76
N GLY A 174 -19.19 2.17 -11.02
CA GLY A 174 -20.41 2.95 -11.15
C GLY A 174 -21.68 2.24 -10.65
N LYS A 175 -21.56 1.02 -10.11
CA LYS A 175 -22.67 0.21 -9.60
C LYS A 175 -22.65 0.14 -8.09
N ILE A 176 -21.48 -0.15 -7.51
CA ILE A 176 -21.31 -0.32 -6.07
C ILE A 176 -20.85 1.01 -5.48
N LYS A 177 -21.64 1.56 -4.56
CA LYS A 177 -21.36 2.82 -3.90
C LYS A 177 -20.80 2.56 -2.50
N PHE A 178 -19.50 2.81 -2.34
CA PHE A 178 -18.87 2.83 -1.03
C PHE A 178 -19.16 4.15 -0.35
N ILE A 179 -19.48 4.06 0.93
CA ILE A 179 -19.61 5.23 1.79
C ILE A 179 -18.26 5.61 2.34
N ILE A 180 -17.39 4.66 2.70
CA ILE A 180 -16.05 4.97 3.19
C ILE A 180 -15.03 4.28 2.28
N ARG A 181 -14.02 5.01 1.81
CA ARG A 181 -12.84 4.41 1.20
C ARG A 181 -11.89 3.98 2.30
N MET A 182 -11.63 2.68 2.43
CA MET A 182 -10.48 2.25 3.22
C MET A 182 -9.21 2.63 2.45
N ARG A 183 -8.36 3.44 3.06
CA ARG A 183 -6.92 3.39 2.74
C ARG A 183 -6.44 2.05 3.29
N LEU A 184 -6.02 1.16 2.40
CA LEU A 184 -5.12 0.09 2.81
C LEU A 184 -3.78 0.69 3.23
#